data_AF-A0A6A8HTR6-F1
#
_entry.id   AF-A0A6A8HTR6-F1
#
_cell.length_a   1.000
_cell.length_b   1.000
_cell.length_c   1.000
_cell.angle_alpha   90.00
_cell.angle_beta   90.00
_cell.angle_gamma   90.00
#
_symmetry.space_group_name_H-M   'P 1'
#
loop_
_entity.id
_entity.type
_entity.pdbx_description
1 polymer ?
#
loop_
_entity_poly.entity_id
_entity_poly.type
_entity_poly.pdbx_seq_one_letter_code
_entity_poly.pdbx_strand_id
1 'polypeptide(L)'
;MRDHNDAKTKFDGYENKDILIDIKNDLITSLLQILLKDKSTKRNIIWATDTYSELGIGFKDKDQINRDLLLNHADIIKPRIQKSLETQAARTRKKAEVFTPAWLCNLMNNRCDQEWFGRKDVFNIENENHTWTVIEEPVKFPKQKTWKHYVDSRRLEITCGEAPYLVSRYDASTGKMIVPLTQRIGQLDRKLRVVNENTDTYGEWLKWAIRAFEATYGYEYQGDNLLIARINLLLTFIDYYKDRWEKKPDEKLLRHITNKIVWNIWQMDGLKDVVPLGKPYEEYKQLSLFDTDDIAGKRSEWEENKSVPCRIYDWRKGRSIIFMKLKEIYL
;
A
#
# COMPACT_ATOMS: atom_id res chain seq x y z
N MET A 1 26.54 15.07 -36.06
CA MET A 1 25.13 15.17 -36.47
C MET A 1 24.57 13.76 -36.65
N ARG A 2 23.89 13.28 -35.62
CA ARG A 2 22.72 12.39 -35.59
C ARG A 2 22.55 12.00 -34.13
N ASP A 3 21.69 12.76 -33.46
CA ASP A 3 21.28 12.54 -32.08
C ASP A 3 20.48 11.23 -31.99
N HIS A 4 20.90 10.36 -31.08
CA HIS A 4 20.16 9.18 -30.64
C HIS A 4 19.29 9.53 -29.44
N ASN A 5 18.24 10.32 -29.66
CA ASN A 5 17.34 10.76 -28.59
C ASN A 5 15.85 10.60 -28.89
N ASP A 6 15.47 9.59 -29.68
CA ASP A 6 14.06 9.29 -30.02
C ASP A 6 13.67 7.83 -29.75
N ALA A 7 13.82 7.37 -28.51
CA ALA A 7 13.23 6.10 -28.09
C ALA A 7 12.85 6.15 -26.60
N LYS A 8 11.84 6.94 -26.22
CA LYS A 8 11.23 6.84 -24.87
C LYS A 8 9.86 7.53 -24.72
N THR A 9 8.93 7.32 -25.65
CA THR A 9 7.51 7.67 -25.45
C THR A 9 6.60 6.78 -26.28
N LYS A 10 6.41 5.54 -25.84
CA LYS A 10 5.22 4.75 -26.20
C LYS A 10 4.81 3.97 -24.97
N PHE A 11 3.71 4.38 -24.33
CA PHE A 11 2.69 3.59 -23.64
C PHE A 11 1.91 4.53 -22.72
N ASP A 12 1.27 5.52 -23.34
CA ASP A 12 0.43 6.50 -22.67
C ASP A 12 -0.86 5.82 -22.20
N GLY A 13 -0.95 5.68 -20.88
CA GLY A 13 -2.18 5.38 -20.13
C GLY A 13 -2.23 6.16 -18.82
N TYR A 14 -1.37 7.19 -18.69
CA TYR A 14 -1.29 8.14 -17.59
C TYR A 14 -1.20 9.55 -18.20
N GLU A 15 -2.19 9.93 -19.02
CA GLU A 15 -2.15 11.17 -19.81
C GLU A 15 -2.50 12.44 -19.02
N ASN A 16 -2.45 12.41 -17.69
CA ASN A 16 -2.49 13.63 -16.90
C ASN A 16 -1.33 13.66 -15.89
N LYS A 17 -0.28 14.43 -16.21
CA LYS A 17 0.90 14.63 -15.35
C LYS A 17 0.54 15.25 -13.98
N ASP A 18 -0.66 15.83 -13.86
CA ASP A 18 -1.13 16.46 -12.64
C ASP A 18 -1.90 15.51 -11.72
N ILE A 19 -2.20 14.27 -12.15
CA ILE A 19 -2.95 13.28 -11.36
C ILE A 19 -2.04 12.10 -10.99
N LEU A 20 -1.66 12.02 -9.71
CA LEU A 20 -0.79 10.96 -9.18
C LEU A 20 -1.50 9.60 -9.07
N ILE A 21 -2.79 9.64 -8.75
CA ILE A 21 -3.69 8.50 -8.63
C ILE A 21 -5.05 8.88 -9.20
N ASP A 22 -5.50 8.11 -10.19
CA ASP A 22 -6.84 8.21 -10.76
C ASP A 22 -7.59 6.90 -10.49
N ILE A 23 -8.53 6.92 -9.54
CA ILE A 23 -9.30 5.72 -9.22
C ILE A 23 -10.33 5.35 -10.30
N LYS A 24 -10.68 6.27 -11.21
CA LYS A 24 -11.60 6.01 -12.32
C LYS A 24 -10.89 5.30 -13.48
N ASN A 25 -9.56 5.30 -13.51
CA ASN A 25 -8.78 4.53 -14.47
C ASN A 25 -9.26 3.08 -14.54
N ASP A 26 -9.54 2.56 -15.75
CA ASP A 26 -10.13 1.22 -15.95
C ASP A 26 -9.37 0.10 -15.24
N LEU A 27 -8.03 0.21 -15.18
CA LEU A 27 -7.18 -0.76 -14.50
C LEU A 27 -7.45 -0.78 -12.99
N ILE A 28 -7.62 0.39 -12.37
CA ILE A 28 -7.90 0.49 -10.93
C ILE A 28 -9.36 0.14 -10.67
N THR A 29 -10.30 0.69 -11.45
CA THR A 29 -11.75 0.46 -11.34
C THR A 29 -12.11 -1.02 -11.37
N SER A 30 -11.47 -1.81 -12.25
CA SER A 30 -11.69 -3.26 -12.37
C SER A 30 -11.19 -4.07 -11.16
N LEU A 31 -10.23 -3.52 -10.41
CA LEU A 31 -9.62 -4.15 -9.22
C LEU A 31 -10.11 -3.54 -7.91
N LEU A 32 -10.86 -2.44 -7.95
CA LEU A 32 -11.28 -1.64 -6.79
C LEU A 32 -12.04 -2.49 -5.77
N GLN A 33 -12.89 -3.40 -6.23
CA GLN A 33 -13.62 -4.32 -5.35
C GLN A 33 -12.68 -5.22 -4.52
N ILE A 34 -11.52 -5.62 -5.07
CA ILE A 34 -10.51 -6.39 -4.35
C ILE A 34 -9.71 -5.45 -3.44
N LEU A 35 -9.27 -4.29 -3.97
CA LEU A 35 -8.50 -3.29 -3.24
C LEU A 35 -9.18 -2.77 -1.98
N LEU A 36 -10.51 -2.78 -1.93
CA LEU A 36 -11.28 -2.37 -0.76
C LEU A 36 -11.43 -3.48 0.29
N LYS A 37 -11.04 -4.73 0.02
CA LYS A 37 -11.28 -5.83 0.98
C LYS A 37 -10.41 -5.73 2.22
N ASP A 38 -11.04 -5.95 3.36
CA ASP A 38 -10.39 -6.29 4.62
C ASP A 38 -10.48 -7.81 4.84
N LYS A 39 -9.31 -8.42 5.07
CA LYS A 39 -9.18 -9.86 5.28
C LYS A 39 -9.56 -10.29 6.70
N SER A 40 -9.59 -9.35 7.65
CA SER A 40 -9.96 -9.60 9.04
C SER A 40 -11.49 -9.72 9.18
N THR A 41 -12.23 -8.75 8.64
CA THR A 41 -13.71 -8.73 8.67
C THR A 41 -14.36 -9.49 7.51
N LYS A 42 -13.61 -9.79 6.44
CA LYS A 42 -14.14 -10.27 5.14
C LYS A 42 -15.07 -9.28 4.44
N ARG A 43 -15.14 -8.04 4.93
CA ARG A 43 -15.92 -6.93 4.40
C ARG A 43 -15.00 -5.95 3.67
N ASN A 44 -15.52 -4.78 3.28
CA ASN A 44 -14.66 -3.71 2.83
C ASN A 44 -14.05 -3.00 4.05
N ILE A 45 -12.89 -2.37 3.85
CA ILE A 45 -12.30 -1.42 4.79
C ILE A 45 -13.30 -0.29 5.07
N ILE A 46 -13.23 0.31 6.26
CA ILE A 46 -14.07 1.44 6.64
C ILE A 46 -13.33 2.76 6.43
N TRP A 47 -14.03 3.88 6.39
CA TRP A 47 -13.38 5.19 6.30
C TRP A 47 -12.44 5.46 7.47
N ALA A 48 -12.86 5.14 8.70
CA ALA A 48 -12.16 5.43 9.95
C ALA A 48 -11.73 6.91 10.09
N THR A 49 -12.46 7.79 9.40
CA THR A 49 -12.28 9.25 9.41
C THR A 49 -13.62 9.90 9.16
N ASP A 50 -13.85 11.02 9.83
CA ASP A 50 -15.05 11.85 9.74
C ASP A 50 -14.97 12.89 8.62
N THR A 51 -13.85 12.95 7.89
CA THR A 51 -13.56 13.97 6.85
C THR A 51 -14.67 14.09 5.81
N TYR A 52 -15.34 12.98 5.49
CA TYR A 52 -16.31 12.89 4.41
C TYR A 52 -17.76 12.83 4.90
N SER A 53 -18.00 12.95 6.21
CA SER A 53 -19.32 12.74 6.83
C SER A 53 -20.40 13.66 6.26
N GLU A 54 -20.03 14.85 5.78
CA GLU A 54 -20.94 15.82 5.16
C GLU A 54 -21.55 15.31 3.83
N LEU A 55 -20.94 14.32 3.18
CA LEU A 55 -21.50 13.64 2.01
C LEU A 55 -22.67 12.71 2.36
N GLY A 56 -22.94 12.49 3.65
CA GLY A 56 -24.09 11.75 4.14
C GLY A 56 -23.84 10.24 4.27
N ILE A 57 -24.88 9.45 4.00
CA ILE A 57 -24.90 7.99 4.21
C ILE A 57 -23.82 7.32 3.37
N GLY A 58 -23.02 6.45 3.98
CA GLY A 58 -21.92 5.73 3.33
C GLY A 58 -20.55 6.42 3.43
N PHE A 59 -20.47 7.59 4.08
CA PHE A 59 -19.24 8.37 4.26
C PHE A 59 -18.89 8.68 5.73
N LYS A 60 -19.62 8.10 6.69
CA LYS A 60 -19.28 8.21 8.12
C LYS A 60 -18.05 7.36 8.44
N ASP A 61 -17.41 7.66 9.56
CA ASP A 61 -16.19 6.99 10.02
C ASP A 61 -16.32 5.46 10.16
N LYS A 62 -17.49 4.96 10.56
CA LYS A 62 -17.79 3.52 10.69
C LYS A 62 -18.33 2.87 9.42
N ASP A 63 -18.62 3.67 8.39
CA ASP A 63 -19.17 3.14 7.15
C ASP A 63 -18.08 2.43 6.34
N GLN A 64 -18.46 1.32 5.73
CA GLN A 64 -17.62 0.65 4.75
C GLN A 64 -17.44 1.53 3.52
N ILE A 65 -16.23 1.58 2.98
CA ILE A 65 -15.99 2.22 1.69
C ILE A 65 -16.70 1.38 0.62
N ASN A 66 -17.82 1.89 0.13
CA ASN A 66 -18.60 1.28 -0.94
C ASN A 66 -17.99 1.65 -2.29
N ARG A 67 -17.80 0.66 -3.17
CA ARG A 67 -17.19 0.84 -4.49
C ARG A 67 -17.93 1.87 -5.34
N ASP A 68 -19.24 1.73 -5.47
CA ASP A 68 -20.03 2.51 -6.41
C ASP A 68 -20.23 3.94 -5.91
N LEU A 69 -20.47 4.11 -4.60
CA LEU A 69 -20.46 5.43 -3.96
C LEU A 69 -19.11 6.12 -4.12
N LEU A 70 -18.00 5.39 -3.92
CA LEU A 70 -16.67 5.94 -4.11
C LEU A 70 -16.42 6.38 -5.56
N LEU A 71 -16.84 5.60 -6.56
CA LEU A 71 -16.67 5.95 -7.97
C LEU A 71 -17.49 7.20 -8.36
N ASN A 72 -18.66 7.40 -7.74
CA ASN A 72 -19.46 8.61 -7.91
C ASN A 72 -18.80 9.84 -7.26
N HIS A 73 -17.93 9.65 -6.27
CA HIS A 73 -17.21 10.71 -5.55
C HIS A 73 -15.68 10.58 -5.69
N ALA A 74 -15.19 10.15 -6.86
CA ALA A 74 -13.79 9.74 -7.02
C ALA A 74 -12.74 10.78 -6.59
N ASP A 75 -13.05 12.07 -6.73
CA ASP A 75 -12.14 13.19 -6.45
C ASP A 75 -11.73 13.33 -4.97
N ILE A 76 -12.40 12.59 -4.06
CA ILE A 76 -12.08 12.59 -2.63
C ILE A 76 -10.89 11.69 -2.27
N ILE A 77 -10.60 10.67 -3.10
CA ILE A 77 -9.44 9.80 -2.95
C ILE A 77 -8.32 10.33 -3.85
N LYS A 78 -7.46 11.13 -3.23
CA LYS A 78 -6.27 11.68 -3.85
C LYS A 78 -5.14 11.76 -2.85
N PRO A 79 -3.88 11.59 -3.29
CA PRO A 79 -2.71 11.88 -2.50
C PRO A 79 -2.84 13.20 -1.78
N ARG A 80 -2.36 13.22 -0.55
CA ARG A 80 -2.54 14.31 0.40
C ARG A 80 -2.01 15.64 -0.15
N ILE A 81 -0.92 15.62 -0.91
CA ILE A 81 -0.35 16.80 -1.57
C ILE A 81 -1.32 17.46 -2.57
N GLN A 82 -2.28 16.70 -3.10
CA GLN A 82 -3.33 17.17 -4.01
C GLN A 82 -4.64 17.56 -3.28
N LYS A 83 -4.72 17.42 -1.95
CA LYS A 83 -5.83 17.96 -1.14
C LYS A 83 -5.63 19.46 -0.90
N SER A 84 -6.70 20.20 -0.62
CA SER A 84 -6.59 21.64 -0.33
C SER A 84 -5.72 21.89 0.90
N LEU A 85 -5.04 23.03 0.96
CA LEU A 85 -4.17 23.41 2.08
C LEU A 85 -4.92 23.38 3.42
N GLU A 86 -6.19 23.80 3.42
CA GLU A 86 -7.07 23.76 4.59
C GLU A 86 -7.33 22.33 5.08
N THR A 87 -7.62 21.40 4.15
CA THR A 87 -7.82 19.98 4.46
C THR A 87 -6.52 19.34 4.97
N GLN A 88 -5.38 19.68 4.38
CA GLN A 88 -4.08 19.19 4.84
C GLN A 88 -3.79 19.65 6.28
N ALA A 89 -3.96 20.95 6.56
CA ALA A 89 -3.74 21.53 7.88
C ALA A 89 -4.68 20.94 8.96
N ALA A 90 -5.97 20.79 8.62
CA ALA A 90 -6.95 20.19 9.53
C ALA A 90 -6.58 18.74 9.89
N ARG A 91 -6.13 17.96 8.91
CA ARG A 91 -5.71 16.57 9.11
C ARG A 91 -4.42 16.43 9.90
N THR A 92 -3.40 17.29 9.66
CA THR A 92 -2.19 17.31 10.52
C THR A 92 -2.58 17.53 11.98
N ARG A 93 -3.43 18.53 12.24
CA ARG A 93 -3.81 18.93 13.59
C ARG A 93 -4.69 17.89 14.29
N LYS A 94 -5.68 17.32 13.59
CA LYS A 94 -6.70 16.44 14.19
C LYS A 94 -6.34 14.95 14.15
N LYS A 95 -5.55 14.52 13.17
CA LYS A 95 -5.28 13.10 12.89
C LYS A 95 -3.79 12.73 12.95
N ALA A 96 -2.92 13.69 13.30
CA ALA A 96 -1.47 13.52 13.32
C ALA A 96 -0.90 12.97 11.99
N GLU A 97 -1.57 13.24 10.87
CA GLU A 97 -1.06 12.89 9.54
C GLU A 97 0.17 13.78 9.23
N VAL A 98 1.35 13.17 9.07
CA VAL A 98 2.62 13.84 8.79
C VAL A 98 3.09 13.48 7.38
N PHE A 99 3.69 14.45 6.69
CA PHE A 99 4.39 14.20 5.43
C PHE A 99 5.82 13.75 5.72
N THR A 100 6.20 12.58 5.22
CA THR A 100 7.62 12.18 5.17
C THR A 100 8.16 12.47 3.77
N PRO A 101 9.03 13.48 3.59
CA PRO A 101 9.65 13.75 2.30
C PRO A 101 10.45 12.55 1.80
N ALA A 102 10.59 12.43 0.47
CA ALA A 102 11.30 11.30 -0.14
C ALA A 102 12.76 11.17 0.34
N TRP A 103 13.46 12.29 0.58
CA TRP A 103 14.83 12.26 1.08
C TRP A 103 14.93 11.64 2.49
N LEU A 104 13.95 11.89 3.35
CA LEU A 104 13.92 11.32 4.71
C LEU A 104 13.54 9.84 4.67
N CYS A 105 12.63 9.46 3.77
CA CYS A 105 12.34 8.05 3.48
C CYS A 105 13.60 7.32 2.99
N ASN A 106 14.36 7.95 2.10
CA ASN A 106 15.61 7.41 1.57
C ASN A 106 16.65 7.19 2.69
N LEU A 107 16.82 8.17 3.58
CA LEU A 107 17.72 8.08 4.74
C LEU A 107 17.42 6.89 5.63
N MET A 108 16.15 6.72 6.00
CA MET A 108 15.75 5.61 6.87
C MET A 108 15.86 4.25 6.17
N ASN A 109 15.52 4.18 4.88
CA ASN A 109 15.69 2.95 4.10
C ASN A 109 17.18 2.60 3.91
N ASN A 110 18.05 3.60 3.68
CA ASN A 110 19.50 3.43 3.62
C ASN A 110 20.05 2.90 4.95
N ARG A 111 19.54 3.37 6.08
CA ARG A 111 19.91 2.83 7.39
C ARG A 111 19.53 1.35 7.53
N CYS A 112 18.30 0.98 7.16
CA CYS A 112 17.84 -0.41 7.18
C CYS A 112 18.68 -1.32 6.29
N ASP A 113 19.08 -0.83 5.12
CA ASP A 113 19.93 -1.57 4.21
C ASP A 113 21.37 -1.66 4.72
N GLN A 114 21.90 -0.59 5.32
CA GLN A 114 23.21 -0.64 5.94
C GLN A 114 23.31 -1.75 6.99
N GLU A 115 22.28 -1.91 7.83
CA GLU A 115 22.22 -3.01 8.81
C GLU A 115 22.15 -4.38 8.13
N TRP A 116 21.38 -4.50 7.05
CA TRP A 116 21.22 -5.78 6.37
C TRP A 116 22.49 -6.18 5.59
N PHE A 117 23.11 -5.24 4.87
CA PHE A 117 24.29 -5.46 4.03
C PHE A 117 25.62 -5.34 4.79
N GLY A 118 25.64 -4.69 5.96
CA GLY A 118 26.86 -4.43 6.72
C GLY A 118 27.76 -3.35 6.10
N ARG A 119 27.24 -2.53 5.18
CA ARG A 119 27.95 -1.42 4.53
C ARG A 119 26.99 -0.32 4.11
N LYS A 120 27.48 0.92 4.01
CA LYS A 120 26.72 2.04 3.46
C LYS A 120 26.62 1.95 1.93
N ASP A 121 25.85 2.88 1.37
CA ASP A 121 25.82 3.19 -0.07
C ASP A 121 25.54 1.94 -0.90
N VAL A 122 24.41 1.30 -0.61
CA VAL A 122 24.01 0.05 -1.29
C VAL A 122 23.27 0.36 -2.60
N PHE A 123 22.29 1.25 -2.55
CA PHE A 123 21.42 1.58 -3.67
C PHE A 123 21.67 2.99 -4.22
N ASN A 124 22.00 3.93 -3.33
CA ASN A 124 22.28 5.32 -3.64
C ASN A 124 23.16 5.94 -2.55
N ILE A 125 23.70 7.11 -2.85
CA ILE A 125 24.47 7.98 -1.94
C ILE A 125 23.63 9.23 -1.69
N GLU A 126 23.51 9.63 -0.42
CA GLU A 126 22.77 10.83 -0.04
C GLU A 126 23.61 12.09 -0.26
N ASN A 127 23.01 13.11 -0.86
CA ASN A 127 23.64 14.40 -1.10
C ASN A 127 23.19 15.41 -0.03
N GLU A 128 24.03 16.41 0.25
CA GLU A 128 23.75 17.45 1.27
C GLU A 128 22.48 18.27 1.00
N ASN A 129 22.09 18.40 -0.27
CA ASN A 129 20.91 19.17 -0.70
C ASN A 129 19.60 18.37 -0.68
N HIS A 130 19.50 17.32 0.15
CA HIS A 130 18.32 16.45 0.25
C HIS A 130 17.93 15.77 -1.08
N THR A 131 18.92 15.43 -1.90
CA THR A 131 18.79 14.56 -3.07
C THR A 131 19.65 13.31 -2.89
N TRP A 132 19.63 12.40 -3.85
CA TRP A 132 20.50 11.22 -3.83
C TRP A 132 21.02 10.89 -5.22
N THR A 133 22.22 10.30 -5.25
CA THR A 133 22.88 9.82 -6.45
C THR A 133 22.76 8.31 -6.52
N VAL A 134 22.13 7.78 -7.57
CA VAL A 134 21.92 6.33 -7.75
C VAL A 134 23.27 5.64 -7.99
N ILE A 135 23.46 4.48 -7.38
CA ILE A 135 24.56 3.55 -7.71
C ILE A 135 24.04 2.66 -8.82
N GLU A 136 24.61 2.76 -10.02
CA GLU A 136 24.13 2.06 -11.22
C GLU A 136 24.64 0.62 -11.30
N GLU A 137 25.74 0.31 -10.60
CA GLU A 137 26.30 -1.04 -10.57
C GLU A 137 25.35 -2.02 -9.87
N PRO A 138 25.33 -3.30 -10.31
CA PRO A 138 24.56 -4.34 -9.65
C PRO A 138 24.89 -4.45 -8.16
N VAL A 139 23.85 -4.67 -7.35
CA VAL A 139 23.97 -4.73 -5.89
C VAL A 139 24.82 -5.93 -5.48
N LYS A 140 25.94 -5.66 -4.80
CA LYS A 140 26.82 -6.70 -4.24
C LYS A 140 26.33 -7.18 -2.87
N PHE A 141 26.24 -8.50 -2.70
CA PHE A 141 25.74 -9.15 -1.48
C PHE A 141 26.87 -9.67 -0.58
N PRO A 142 26.70 -9.67 0.76
CA PRO A 142 27.68 -10.25 1.70
C PRO A 142 27.88 -11.74 1.48
N LYS A 143 29.08 -12.28 1.79
CA LYS A 143 29.45 -13.69 1.52
C LYS A 143 28.45 -14.75 2.01
N GLN A 144 27.73 -14.49 3.11
CA GLN A 144 26.78 -15.44 3.71
C GLN A 144 25.31 -15.17 3.34
N LYS A 145 25.02 -14.12 2.56
CA LYS A 145 23.67 -13.73 2.17
C LYS A 145 23.58 -13.70 0.65
N THR A 146 22.40 -13.98 0.12
CA THR A 146 22.13 -13.90 -1.32
C THR A 146 21.06 -12.85 -1.58
N TRP A 147 20.91 -12.44 -2.83
CA TRP A 147 19.86 -11.52 -3.25
C TRP A 147 18.45 -12.02 -2.88
N LYS A 148 18.25 -13.34 -2.93
CA LYS A 148 17.01 -14.02 -2.52
C LYS A 148 16.68 -13.76 -1.04
N HIS A 149 17.69 -13.80 -0.18
CA HIS A 149 17.53 -13.45 1.25
C HIS A 149 17.14 -11.98 1.45
N TYR A 150 17.62 -11.07 0.59
CA TYR A 150 17.23 -9.66 0.66
C TYR A 150 15.77 -9.46 0.25
N VAL A 151 15.37 -10.04 -0.88
CA VAL A 151 13.99 -10.00 -1.38
C VAL A 151 13.03 -10.57 -0.33
N ASP A 152 13.42 -11.66 0.33
CA ASP A 152 12.63 -12.33 1.36
C ASP A 152 12.68 -11.65 2.73
N SER A 153 13.52 -10.63 2.92
CA SER A 153 13.60 -9.91 4.19
C SER A 153 12.28 -9.21 4.45
N ARG A 154 11.65 -9.53 5.59
CA ARG A 154 10.34 -8.97 5.94
C ARG A 154 10.51 -7.51 6.34
N ARG A 155 9.71 -6.63 5.74
CA ARG A 155 9.64 -5.20 6.05
C ARG A 155 8.20 -4.85 6.40
N LEU A 156 8.01 -4.13 7.49
CA LEU A 156 6.71 -3.64 7.94
C LEU A 156 6.80 -2.13 8.12
N GLU A 157 6.00 -1.39 7.36
CA GLU A 157 5.77 0.05 7.59
C GLU A 157 4.56 0.20 8.52
N ILE A 158 4.78 0.68 9.74
CA ILE A 158 3.69 0.95 10.69
C ILE A 158 3.05 2.29 10.36
N THR A 159 1.73 2.41 10.53
CA THR A 159 0.97 3.66 10.24
C THR A 159 1.37 4.26 8.89
N CYS A 160 1.27 3.45 7.84
CA CYS A 160 1.99 3.68 6.59
C CYS A 160 1.45 4.84 5.76
N GLY A 161 0.28 5.42 6.07
CA GLY A 161 -0.33 6.46 5.24
C GLY A 161 -0.45 6.00 3.79
N GLU A 162 0.27 6.67 2.88
CA GLU A 162 0.35 6.35 1.44
C GLU A 162 1.45 5.34 1.05
N ALA A 163 2.11 4.75 2.05
CA ALA A 163 3.25 3.82 2.00
C ALA A 163 4.56 4.37 1.39
N PRO A 164 5.01 5.59 1.74
CA PRO A 164 6.21 6.21 1.14
C PRO A 164 7.52 5.48 1.48
N TYR A 165 7.59 4.70 2.57
CA TYR A 165 8.78 3.89 2.85
C TYR A 165 8.78 2.56 2.08
N LEU A 166 7.61 2.03 1.71
CA LEU A 166 7.51 0.81 0.89
C LEU A 166 7.67 1.08 -0.60
N VAL A 167 7.00 2.11 -1.14
CA VAL A 167 7.02 2.47 -2.56
C VAL A 167 7.10 3.98 -2.74
N SER A 168 7.94 4.44 -3.65
CA SER A 168 8.18 5.87 -3.87
C SER A 168 7.91 6.25 -5.33
N ARG A 169 6.66 6.17 -5.77
CA ARG A 169 6.25 6.59 -7.14
C ARG A 169 6.44 8.10 -7.34
N TYR A 170 6.18 8.86 -6.28
CA TYR A 170 6.32 10.31 -6.20
C TYR A 170 6.82 10.69 -4.81
N ASP A 171 7.38 11.88 -4.69
CA ASP A 171 7.69 12.48 -3.40
C ASP A 171 6.40 13.00 -2.75
N ALA A 172 6.02 12.41 -1.62
CA ALA A 172 4.80 12.78 -0.90
C ALA A 172 4.76 14.25 -0.45
N SER A 173 5.91 14.92 -0.33
CA SER A 173 5.99 16.32 0.08
C SER A 173 5.89 17.32 -1.07
N THR A 174 6.21 16.91 -2.32
CA THR A 174 6.24 17.81 -3.48
C THR A 174 5.31 17.39 -4.61
N GLY A 175 4.80 16.15 -4.58
CA GLY A 175 4.04 15.53 -5.66
C GLY A 175 4.88 15.22 -6.91
N LYS A 176 6.20 15.47 -6.89
CA LYS A 176 7.06 15.20 -8.05
C LYS A 176 7.23 13.71 -8.23
N MET A 177 6.98 13.22 -9.46
CA MET A 177 7.23 11.83 -9.82
C MET A 177 8.72 11.50 -9.69
N ILE A 178 9.02 10.33 -9.11
CA ILE A 178 10.39 9.82 -8.97
C ILE A 178 10.64 8.85 -10.12
N VAL A 179 11.35 9.36 -11.12
CA VAL A 179 11.69 8.68 -12.37
C VAL A 179 13.15 8.95 -12.74
N PRO A 180 13.86 8.01 -13.39
CA PRO A 180 13.44 6.64 -13.76
C PRO A 180 13.27 5.70 -12.54
N LEU A 181 12.82 4.46 -12.74
CA LEU A 181 12.58 3.49 -11.66
C LEU A 181 13.80 3.27 -10.76
N THR A 182 15.01 3.40 -11.30
CA THR A 182 16.27 3.26 -10.54
C THR A 182 16.45 4.33 -9.47
N GLN A 183 15.75 5.48 -9.58
CA GLN A 183 15.75 6.52 -8.56
C GLN A 183 14.79 6.24 -7.40
N ARG A 184 13.89 5.26 -7.52
CA ARG A 184 12.92 4.96 -6.45
C ARG A 184 13.63 4.37 -5.23
N ILE A 185 13.19 4.79 -4.04
CA ILE A 185 13.84 4.56 -2.76
C ILE A 185 13.05 3.62 -1.84
N GLY A 186 11.82 3.25 -2.21
CA GLY A 186 10.97 2.41 -1.38
C GLY A 186 11.57 1.02 -1.16
N GLN A 187 11.30 0.39 -0.02
CA GLN A 187 11.82 -0.95 0.28
C GLN A 187 11.36 -2.01 -0.75
N LEU A 188 10.14 -1.88 -1.27
CA LEU A 188 9.68 -2.74 -2.36
C LEU A 188 10.36 -2.40 -3.69
N ASP A 189 10.56 -1.11 -3.99
CA ASP A 189 11.29 -0.67 -5.19
C ASP A 189 12.73 -1.22 -5.20
N ARG A 190 13.42 -1.16 -4.06
CA ARG A 190 14.77 -1.73 -3.88
C ARG A 190 14.79 -3.24 -4.08
N LYS A 191 13.81 -3.96 -3.54
CA LYS A 191 13.65 -5.40 -3.78
C LYS A 191 13.40 -5.70 -5.26
N LEU A 192 12.53 -4.95 -5.93
CA LEU A 192 12.23 -5.14 -7.35
C LEU A 192 13.44 -4.82 -8.23
N ARG A 193 14.24 -3.81 -7.88
CA ARG A 193 15.55 -3.55 -8.49
C ARG A 193 16.48 -4.76 -8.35
N VAL A 194 16.62 -5.31 -7.14
CA VAL A 194 17.43 -6.52 -6.91
C VAL A 194 16.93 -7.70 -7.74
N VAL A 195 15.61 -7.91 -7.83
CA VAL A 195 15.04 -8.95 -8.70
C VAL A 195 15.40 -8.67 -10.17
N ASN A 196 15.33 -7.41 -10.60
CA ASN A 196 15.65 -7.03 -11.98
C ASN A 196 17.10 -7.34 -12.35
N GLU A 197 18.04 -7.07 -11.44
CA GLU A 197 19.48 -7.26 -11.64
C GLU A 197 19.90 -8.75 -11.63
N ASN A 198 19.08 -9.65 -11.07
CA ASN A 198 19.49 -11.03 -10.76
C ASN A 198 18.62 -12.11 -11.44
N THR A 199 17.78 -11.73 -12.39
CA THR A 199 16.94 -12.67 -13.14
C THR A 199 17.01 -12.34 -14.62
N ASP A 200 16.77 -13.33 -15.48
CA ASP A 200 16.73 -13.15 -16.94
C ASP A 200 15.37 -13.56 -17.52
N THR A 201 14.79 -14.64 -17.00
CA THR A 201 13.55 -15.22 -17.53
C THR A 201 12.30 -14.61 -16.89
N TYR A 202 11.21 -14.59 -17.65
CA TYR A 202 9.90 -14.16 -17.16
C TYR A 202 9.45 -14.93 -15.92
N GLY A 203 9.58 -16.26 -15.95
CA GLY A 203 9.13 -17.12 -14.85
C GLY A 203 9.90 -16.87 -13.56
N GLU A 204 11.22 -16.71 -13.64
CA GLU A 204 12.03 -16.44 -12.45
C GLU A 204 11.77 -15.03 -11.91
N TRP A 205 11.75 -14.03 -12.78
CA TRP A 205 11.43 -12.66 -12.39
C TRP A 205 10.07 -12.57 -11.70
N LEU A 206 9.04 -13.16 -12.30
CA LEU A 206 7.68 -13.10 -11.77
C LEU A 206 7.59 -13.75 -10.39
N LYS A 207 8.23 -14.91 -10.22
CA LYS A 207 8.32 -15.61 -8.93
C LYS A 207 8.94 -14.71 -7.87
N TRP A 208 10.06 -14.05 -8.16
CA TRP A 208 10.77 -13.25 -7.17
C TRP A 208 10.17 -11.86 -6.95
N ALA A 209 9.54 -11.28 -7.97
CA ALA A 209 8.71 -10.09 -7.82
C ALA A 209 7.54 -10.38 -6.87
N ILE A 210 6.82 -11.49 -7.07
CA ILE A 210 5.77 -11.94 -6.13
C ILE A 210 6.32 -12.09 -4.71
N ARG A 211 7.49 -12.71 -4.53
CA ARG A 211 8.12 -12.85 -3.22
C ARG A 211 8.48 -11.51 -2.57
N ALA A 212 8.87 -10.50 -3.36
CA ALA A 212 9.11 -9.16 -2.86
C ALA A 212 7.83 -8.55 -2.24
N PHE A 213 6.68 -8.72 -2.90
CA PHE A 213 5.37 -8.33 -2.35
C PHE A 213 5.02 -9.13 -1.10
N GLU A 214 5.19 -10.45 -1.12
CA GLU A 214 4.92 -11.33 0.04
C GLU A 214 5.76 -10.99 1.28
N ALA A 215 6.92 -10.35 1.11
CA ALA A 215 7.81 -9.94 2.18
C ALA A 215 7.69 -8.46 2.58
N THR A 216 6.73 -7.73 2.01
CA THR A 216 6.53 -6.30 2.27
C THR A 216 5.13 -6.06 2.81
N TYR A 217 5.06 -5.46 3.99
CA TYR A 217 3.85 -5.29 4.79
C TYR A 217 3.69 -3.84 5.23
N GLY A 218 2.46 -3.44 5.50
CA GLY A 218 2.13 -2.15 6.08
C GLY A 218 0.76 -2.15 6.72
N TYR A 219 0.52 -1.26 7.67
CA TYR A 219 -0.85 -1.04 8.16
C TYR A 219 -1.15 0.43 8.34
N GLU A 220 -2.41 0.78 8.17
CA GLU A 220 -2.89 2.15 8.31
C GLU A 220 -4.26 2.14 9.03
N TYR A 221 -4.54 3.18 9.80
CA TYR A 221 -5.82 3.36 10.48
C TYR A 221 -6.89 3.85 9.49
N GLN A 222 -6.59 4.88 8.71
CA GLN A 222 -7.55 5.57 7.85
C GLN A 222 -7.72 4.86 6.50
N GLY A 223 -8.97 4.54 6.14
CA GLY A 223 -9.27 3.72 4.97
C GLY A 223 -8.94 4.39 3.64
N ASP A 224 -9.04 5.71 3.55
CA ASP A 224 -8.67 6.49 2.37
C ASP A 224 -7.17 6.44 2.10
N ASN A 225 -6.35 6.68 3.13
CA ASN A 225 -4.89 6.57 3.04
C ASN A 225 -4.45 5.14 2.71
N LEU A 226 -5.06 4.14 3.37
CA LEU A 226 -4.79 2.73 3.11
C LEU A 226 -5.09 2.34 1.65
N LEU A 227 -6.20 2.83 1.08
CA LEU A 227 -6.54 2.59 -0.31
C LEU A 227 -5.48 3.18 -1.26
N ILE A 228 -5.02 4.40 -0.97
CA ILE A 228 -3.93 5.05 -1.72
C ILE A 228 -2.65 4.21 -1.66
N ALA A 229 -2.25 3.74 -0.48
CA ALA A 229 -1.09 2.86 -0.33
C ALA A 229 -1.22 1.58 -1.18
N ARG A 230 -2.38 0.92 -1.13
CA ARG A 230 -2.65 -0.29 -1.93
C ARG A 230 -2.56 -0.03 -3.42
N ILE A 231 -3.08 1.11 -3.90
CA ILE A 231 -2.98 1.54 -5.30
C ILE A 231 -1.53 1.83 -5.66
N ASN A 232 -0.77 2.53 -4.82
CA ASN A 232 0.65 2.80 -5.08
C ASN A 232 1.45 1.51 -5.25
N LEU A 233 1.24 0.50 -4.41
CA LEU A 233 1.88 -0.81 -4.57
C LEU A 233 1.48 -1.50 -5.88
N LEU A 234 0.20 -1.45 -6.26
CA LEU A 234 -0.29 -2.03 -7.52
C LEU A 234 0.35 -1.35 -8.74
N LEU A 235 0.36 -0.01 -8.76
CA LEU A 235 0.94 0.76 -9.86
C LEU A 235 2.46 0.56 -9.91
N THR A 236 3.15 0.43 -8.78
CA THR A 236 4.57 0.04 -8.75
C THR A 236 4.80 -1.32 -9.40
N PHE A 237 3.98 -2.35 -9.12
CA PHE A 237 4.11 -3.63 -9.83
C PHE A 237 4.01 -3.46 -11.35
N ILE A 238 3.02 -2.69 -11.80
CA ILE A 238 2.76 -2.44 -13.21
C ILE A 238 3.91 -1.67 -13.86
N ASP A 239 4.46 -0.67 -13.18
CA ASP A 239 5.57 0.12 -13.68
C ASP A 239 6.81 -0.76 -13.92
N TYR A 240 7.21 -1.57 -12.92
CA TYR A 240 8.34 -2.49 -13.06
C TYR A 240 8.08 -3.60 -14.09
N TYR A 241 6.85 -4.10 -14.17
CA TYR A 241 6.48 -5.10 -15.17
C TYR A 241 6.58 -4.54 -16.59
N LYS A 242 6.06 -3.32 -16.82
CA LYS A 242 6.09 -2.66 -18.13
C LYS A 242 7.51 -2.29 -18.54
N ASP A 243 8.28 -1.71 -17.63
CA ASP A 243 9.68 -1.33 -17.87
C ASP A 243 10.52 -2.53 -18.31
N ARG A 244 10.30 -3.69 -17.69
CA ARG A 244 11.06 -4.90 -17.98
C ARG A 244 10.58 -5.70 -19.20
N TRP A 245 9.27 -5.80 -19.39
CA TRP A 245 8.68 -6.72 -20.38
C TRP A 245 8.03 -6.02 -21.57
N GLU A 246 8.06 -4.68 -21.59
CA GLU A 246 7.49 -3.82 -22.64
C GLU A 246 6.01 -4.13 -22.96
N LYS A 247 5.29 -4.69 -21.97
CA LYS A 247 3.89 -5.07 -22.10
C LYS A 247 3.15 -4.90 -20.77
N LYS A 248 1.82 -4.86 -20.83
CA LYS A 248 0.98 -4.82 -19.63
C LYS A 248 0.84 -6.23 -19.02
N PRO A 249 0.78 -6.37 -17.68
CA PRO A 249 0.40 -7.63 -17.06
C PRO A 249 -1.06 -7.97 -17.41
N ASP A 250 -1.37 -9.26 -17.52
CA ASP A 250 -2.74 -9.71 -17.74
C ASP A 250 -3.60 -9.56 -16.48
N GLU A 251 -4.93 -9.63 -16.66
CA GLU A 251 -5.90 -9.45 -15.58
C GLU A 251 -5.75 -10.48 -14.47
N LYS A 252 -5.42 -11.73 -14.81
CA LYS A 252 -5.27 -12.82 -13.84
C LYS A 252 -4.10 -12.53 -12.91
N LEU A 253 -2.98 -12.08 -13.46
CA LEU A 253 -1.81 -11.69 -12.70
C LEU A 253 -2.08 -10.44 -11.86
N LEU A 254 -2.77 -9.44 -12.42
CA LEU A 254 -3.17 -8.25 -11.66
C LEU A 254 -4.03 -8.62 -10.45
N ARG A 255 -5.09 -9.41 -10.62
CA ARG A 255 -5.93 -9.90 -9.50
C ARG A 255 -5.11 -10.68 -8.47
N HIS A 256 -4.15 -11.48 -8.93
CA HIS A 256 -3.26 -12.25 -8.05
C HIS A 256 -2.38 -11.34 -7.18
N ILE A 257 -1.75 -10.33 -7.77
CA ILE A 257 -0.93 -9.34 -7.05
C ILE A 257 -1.80 -8.48 -6.12
N THR A 258 -2.95 -7.99 -6.60
CA THR A 258 -3.89 -7.21 -5.77
C THR A 258 -4.32 -8.00 -4.54
N ASN A 259 -4.59 -9.30 -4.67
CA ASN A 259 -4.92 -10.14 -3.52
C ASN A 259 -3.78 -10.22 -2.49
N LYS A 260 -2.51 -10.25 -2.93
CA LYS A 260 -1.35 -10.20 -2.02
C LYS A 260 -1.24 -8.84 -1.33
N ILE A 261 -1.41 -7.75 -2.10
CA ILE A 261 -1.39 -6.39 -1.57
C ILE A 261 -2.41 -6.22 -0.44
N VAL A 262 -3.66 -6.66 -0.62
CA VAL A 262 -4.68 -6.48 0.43
C VAL A 262 -4.54 -7.39 1.65
N TRP A 263 -3.75 -8.47 1.54
CA TRP A 263 -3.33 -9.27 2.70
C TRP A 263 -2.18 -8.62 3.47
N ASN A 264 -1.31 -7.89 2.76
CA ASN A 264 -0.07 -7.36 3.31
C ASN A 264 -0.16 -5.91 3.75
N ILE A 265 -1.05 -5.13 3.15
CA ILE A 265 -1.35 -3.74 3.48
C ILE A 265 -2.77 -3.71 4.05
N TRP A 266 -2.93 -3.70 5.38
CA TRP A 266 -4.24 -3.88 6.04
C TRP A 266 -4.65 -2.71 6.95
N GLN A 267 -5.93 -2.62 7.26
CA GLN A 267 -6.47 -1.59 8.14
C GLN A 267 -6.32 -2.00 9.60
N MET A 268 -5.74 -1.16 10.46
CA MET A 268 -5.51 -1.51 11.87
C MET A 268 -5.42 -0.30 12.79
N ASP A 269 -6.03 -0.42 13.97
CA ASP A 269 -5.66 0.33 15.16
C ASP A 269 -4.35 -0.25 15.72
N GLY A 270 -3.24 0.42 15.45
CA GLY A 270 -1.90 -0.04 15.82
C GLY A 270 -1.64 -0.13 17.33
N LEU A 271 -2.46 0.53 18.16
CA LEU A 271 -2.37 0.44 19.62
C LEU A 271 -3.08 -0.80 20.16
N LYS A 272 -4.17 -1.21 19.49
CA LYS A 272 -5.04 -2.32 19.93
C LYS A 272 -4.89 -3.60 19.12
N ASP A 273 -4.15 -3.57 18.00
CA ASP A 273 -3.99 -4.68 17.05
C ASP A 273 -5.31 -5.23 16.48
N VAL A 274 -6.33 -4.37 16.40
CA VAL A 274 -7.68 -4.70 15.92
C VAL A 274 -8.12 -3.77 14.80
N VAL A 275 -9.19 -4.14 14.11
CA VAL A 275 -9.81 -3.29 13.09
C VAL A 275 -10.33 -2.00 13.74
N PRO A 276 -10.06 -0.81 13.15
CA PRO A 276 -10.52 0.47 13.70
C PRO A 276 -12.02 0.48 13.99
N LEU A 277 -12.40 1.12 15.10
CA LEU A 277 -13.80 1.33 15.51
C LEU A 277 -14.64 0.04 15.69
N GLY A 278 -14.03 -1.14 15.69
CA GLY A 278 -14.72 -2.42 15.93
C GLY A 278 -15.28 -3.07 14.67
N LYS A 279 -16.39 -3.80 14.78
CA LYS A 279 -17.06 -4.38 13.60
C LYS A 279 -17.74 -3.27 12.80
N PRO A 280 -17.69 -3.32 11.45
CA PRO A 280 -18.42 -2.38 10.61
C PRO A 280 -19.93 -2.45 10.90
N TYR A 281 -20.58 -1.29 11.01
CA TYR A 281 -22.01 -1.17 11.26
C TYR A 281 -22.83 -1.85 10.13
N GLU A 282 -23.91 -2.55 10.49
CA GLU A 282 -24.88 -3.16 9.54
C GLU A 282 -26.11 -2.26 9.44
N GLU A 283 -26.32 -1.56 8.33
CA GLU A 283 -27.56 -0.77 8.14
C GLU A 283 -28.78 -1.64 7.80
N TYR A 284 -28.62 -2.90 7.38
CA TYR A 284 -29.76 -3.75 7.00
C TYR A 284 -29.56 -5.22 7.39
N LYS A 285 -30.21 -5.65 8.47
CA LYS A 285 -30.78 -7.00 8.54
C LYS A 285 -32.23 -6.91 8.08
N GLN A 286 -32.55 -7.57 6.97
CA GLN A 286 -33.94 -7.84 6.63
C GLN A 286 -34.51 -8.74 7.74
N LEU A 287 -35.38 -8.17 8.58
CA LEU A 287 -36.14 -8.96 9.55
C LEU A 287 -37.10 -9.84 8.76
N SER A 288 -36.88 -11.15 8.83
CA SER A 288 -37.88 -12.15 8.44
C SER A 288 -39.12 -11.95 9.33
N LEU A 289 -40.28 -11.72 8.73
CA LEU A 289 -41.57 -11.52 9.41
C LEU A 289 -42.04 -12.75 10.22
N PHE A 290 -41.28 -13.86 10.22
CA PHE A 290 -41.63 -15.12 10.88
C PHE A 290 -40.64 -15.58 11.96
N ASP A 291 -39.59 -14.81 12.29
CA ASP A 291 -38.75 -15.12 13.45
C ASP A 291 -39.42 -14.59 14.73
N THR A 292 -40.39 -15.35 15.23
CA THR A 292 -41.19 -15.03 16.42
C THR A 292 -40.67 -15.69 17.70
N ASP A 293 -39.35 -15.71 17.89
CA ASP A 293 -38.71 -16.13 19.16
C ASP A 293 -37.95 -14.99 19.88
N ASP A 294 -38.02 -13.75 19.41
CA ASP A 294 -37.35 -12.58 20.02
C ASP A 294 -38.30 -11.75 20.92
N ILE A 295 -39.15 -12.39 21.74
CA ILE A 295 -39.83 -11.73 22.87
C ILE A 295 -38.99 -11.95 24.15
N ALA A 296 -37.78 -11.40 24.16
CA ALA A 296 -37.04 -11.07 25.37
C ALA A 296 -35.97 -10.03 25.01
N GLY A 297 -36.29 -8.76 25.23
CA GLY A 297 -35.47 -7.62 24.84
C GLY A 297 -34.05 -7.61 25.41
N LYS A 298 -33.21 -6.84 24.69
CA LYS A 298 -31.78 -6.51 24.89
C LYS A 298 -30.78 -7.43 24.20
N ARG A 299 -30.72 -7.36 22.86
CA ARG A 299 -29.39 -7.30 22.22
C ARG A 299 -28.75 -5.98 22.63
N SER A 300 -27.92 -6.06 23.65
CA SER A 300 -27.15 -4.92 24.14
C SER A 300 -26.19 -4.46 23.04
N GLU A 301 -26.05 -3.14 22.80
CA GLU A 301 -25.04 -2.52 21.91
C GLU A 301 -23.62 -3.12 22.07
N TRP A 302 -23.36 -3.74 23.22
CA TRP A 302 -22.16 -4.49 23.58
C TRP A 302 -21.84 -5.68 22.68
N GLU A 303 -22.80 -6.29 21.96
CA GLU A 303 -22.53 -7.39 21.02
C GLU A 303 -22.03 -6.92 19.65
N GLU A 304 -22.42 -5.72 19.21
CA GLU A 304 -21.97 -5.11 17.95
C GLU A 304 -20.51 -4.61 18.05
N ASN A 305 -20.05 -4.30 19.26
CA ASN A 305 -18.76 -3.68 19.54
C ASN A 305 -17.61 -4.67 19.83
N LYS A 306 -17.72 -5.94 19.41
CA LYS A 306 -16.59 -6.89 19.57
C LYS A 306 -15.44 -6.46 18.67
N SER A 307 -14.33 -6.05 19.28
CA SER A 307 -13.07 -5.77 18.58
C SER A 307 -12.69 -6.98 17.71
N VAL A 308 -12.32 -6.72 16.46
CA VAL A 308 -11.95 -7.77 15.50
C VAL A 308 -10.42 -7.80 15.41
N PRO A 309 -9.74 -8.84 15.91
CA PRO A 309 -8.29 -8.93 15.79
C PRO A 309 -7.86 -8.96 14.33
N CYS A 310 -6.85 -8.16 13.99
CA CYS A 310 -6.37 -8.09 12.61
C CYS A 310 -5.69 -9.39 12.18
N ARG A 311 -5.98 -9.82 10.95
CA ARG A 311 -5.38 -11.01 10.33
C ARG A 311 -4.40 -10.60 9.26
N ILE A 312 -3.25 -11.26 9.25
CA ILE A 312 -2.27 -11.18 8.16
C ILE A 312 -2.01 -12.58 7.58
N TYR A 313 -1.33 -12.64 6.44
CA TYR A 313 -0.95 -13.90 5.82
C TYR A 313 0.54 -14.19 6.03
N ASP A 314 0.86 -15.35 6.62
CA ASP A 314 2.23 -15.86 6.62
C ASP A 314 2.44 -16.68 5.34
N TRP A 315 2.99 -16.02 4.32
CA TRP A 315 3.27 -16.64 3.02
C TRP A 315 4.24 -17.81 3.09
N ARG A 316 5.12 -17.86 4.11
CA ARG A 316 6.07 -18.98 4.29
C ARG A 316 5.41 -20.21 4.87
N LYS A 317 4.43 -20.03 5.75
CA LYS A 317 3.65 -21.12 6.35
C LYS A 317 2.36 -21.43 5.60
N GLY A 318 2.03 -20.67 4.55
CA GLY A 318 0.83 -20.87 3.75
C GLY A 318 -0.47 -20.72 4.55
N ARG A 319 -0.48 -19.89 5.60
CA ARG A 319 -1.65 -19.75 6.48
C ARG A 319 -1.84 -18.32 6.97
N SER A 320 -3.09 -17.95 7.25
CA SER A 320 -3.39 -16.69 7.93
C SER A 320 -3.27 -16.81 9.44
N ILE A 321 -2.78 -15.73 10.07
CA ILE A 321 -2.52 -15.64 11.51
C ILE A 321 -3.08 -14.34 12.05
N ILE A 322 -3.29 -14.28 13.37
CA ILE A 322 -3.69 -13.06 14.08
C ILE A 322 -2.43 -12.24 14.36
N PHE A 323 -2.42 -10.96 13.98
CA PHE A 323 -1.24 -10.10 14.06
C PHE A 323 -0.71 -9.99 15.49
N MET A 324 -1.59 -9.78 16.48
CA MET A 324 -1.21 -9.65 17.90
C MET A 324 -0.40 -10.86 18.42
N LYS A 325 -0.69 -12.07 17.93
CA LYS A 325 0.03 -13.30 18.32
C LYS A 325 1.49 -13.33 17.84
N LEU A 326 1.90 -12.43 16.95
CA LEU A 326 3.30 -12.29 16.54
C LEU A 326 4.12 -11.51 17.57
N LYS A 327 3.51 -10.55 18.27
CA LYS A 327 4.19 -9.74 19.28
C LYS A 327 4.55 -10.58 20.51
N GLU A 328 3.65 -11.51 20.88
CA GLU A 328 3.81 -12.43 22.01
C GLU A 328 4.95 -13.45 21.83
N ILE A 329 5.48 -13.64 20.61
CA ILE A 329 6.58 -14.58 20.35
C ILE A 329 7.96 -13.96 20.66
N TYR A 330 8.03 -12.63 20.77
CA TYR A 330 9.28 -11.88 20.94
C TYR A 330 9.34 -11.09 22.25
N LEU A 331 8.33 -11.25 23.12
CA LEU A 331 8.34 -10.88 24.53
C LEU A 331 8.57 -12.15 25.35
#